data_AF-A0A968JY87-F1
#
_entry.id   AF-A0A968JY87-F1
#
_cell.length_a   1.000
_cell.length_b   1.000
_cell.length_c   1.000
_cell.angle_alpha   90.00
_cell.angle_beta   90.00
_cell.angle_gamma   90.00
#
_symmetry.space_group_name_H-M   'P 1'
#
loop_
_entity.id
_entity.type
_entity.pdbx_description
1 polymer ?
#
loop_
_entity_poly.entity_id
_entity_poly.type
_entity_poly.pdbx_seq_one_letter_code
_entity_poly.pdbx_strand_id
1 'polypeptide(L)'
;MPLICMFILPLFLNAQNNKKLVVLSEAETFSPLQIVNIICQSTGSVSVKDGNGREYFSSPASPLISFMAGGATGKHTVTLKDKKGNFVETSEFFVEAKTNIDDGAK
;
A
#
# COMPACT_ATOMS: atom_id res chain seq x y z
N MET A 1 -20.66 39.35 34.15
CA MET A 1 -21.83 38.77 33.45
C MET A 1 -22.13 39.64 32.23
N PRO A 2 -22.37 39.07 31.04
CA PRO A 2 -22.15 37.67 30.64
C PRO A 2 -20.61 37.46 30.47
N LEU A 3 -19.92 37.13 29.36
CA LEU A 3 -20.24 36.78 27.97
C LEU A 3 -19.06 35.99 27.34
N ILE A 4 -19.15 35.69 26.05
CA ILE A 4 -18.35 34.72 25.27
C ILE A 4 -17.48 35.44 24.22
N CYS A 5 -16.21 35.04 24.12
CA CYS A 5 -15.63 34.71 22.81
C CYS A 5 -14.72 33.49 22.99
N MET A 6 -15.30 32.31 22.83
CA MET A 6 -14.72 31.02 23.18
C MET A 6 -14.21 30.33 21.91
N PHE A 7 -12.99 29.78 21.97
CA PHE A 7 -12.40 28.85 20.98
C PHE A 7 -12.32 29.38 19.53
N ILE A 8 -11.19 29.97 19.16
CA ILE A 8 -10.62 29.72 17.83
C ILE A 8 -9.74 28.47 17.96
N LEU A 9 -10.37 27.31 18.01
CA LEU A 9 -9.67 26.05 17.81
C LEU A 9 -9.29 25.99 16.32
N PRO A 10 -8.01 25.86 15.94
CA PRO A 10 -7.66 25.67 14.54
C PRO A 10 -8.26 24.33 14.09
N LEU A 11 -9.30 24.42 13.26
CA LEU A 11 -9.90 23.26 12.63
C LEU A 11 -8.89 22.70 11.62
N PHE A 12 -7.99 21.85 12.12
CA PHE A 12 -7.16 21.00 11.27
C PHE A 12 -8.09 20.08 10.50
N LEU A 13 -8.49 20.54 9.32
CA LEU A 13 -9.23 19.79 8.32
C LEU A 13 -8.27 18.74 7.74
N ASN A 14 -7.91 17.76 8.57
CA ASN A 14 -7.04 16.66 8.23
C ASN A 14 -7.71 15.92 7.07
N ALA A 15 -7.11 16.03 5.89
CA ALA A 15 -7.73 15.62 4.64
C ALA A 15 -8.12 14.15 4.76
N GLN A 16 -9.43 13.85 4.71
CA GLN A 16 -9.93 12.49 4.80
C GLN A 16 -9.38 11.71 3.61
N ASN A 17 -8.31 10.97 3.88
CA ASN A 17 -7.65 10.10 2.92
C ASN A 17 -8.52 8.85 2.79
N ASN A 18 -9.66 9.01 2.11
CA ASN A 18 -10.74 8.02 1.92
C ASN A 18 -10.32 6.84 1.02
N LYS A 19 -9.03 6.51 1.01
CA LYS A 19 -8.43 5.35 0.39
C LYS A 19 -8.85 4.10 1.14
N LYS A 20 -9.54 3.21 0.45
CA LYS A 20 -9.91 1.88 0.95
C LYS A 20 -8.73 0.91 0.83
N LEU A 21 -7.67 1.25 0.12
CA LEU A 21 -6.52 0.39 -0.14
C LEU A 21 -5.20 1.16 0.02
N VAL A 22 -4.48 0.91 1.12
CA VAL A 22 -3.21 1.60 1.46
C VAL A 22 -2.09 0.58 1.63
N VAL A 23 -0.94 0.83 0.99
CA VAL A 23 0.31 0.09 1.24
C VAL A 23 1.03 0.73 2.43
N LEU A 24 1.39 -0.07 3.42
CA LEU A 24 2.19 0.36 4.56
C LEU A 24 3.67 0.20 4.23
N SER A 25 4.41 1.31 4.26
CA SER A 25 5.87 1.32 4.10
C SER A 25 6.49 2.42 4.95
N GLU A 26 7.71 2.17 5.42
CA GLU A 26 8.59 3.15 6.06
C GLU A 26 9.64 3.70 5.06
N ALA A 27 9.70 3.15 3.85
CA ALA A 27 10.64 3.50 2.79
C ALA A 27 9.95 3.66 1.42
N GLU A 28 10.62 4.33 0.48
CA GLU A 28 10.12 4.54 -0.89
C GLU A 28 10.08 3.24 -1.73
N THR A 29 11.01 2.32 -1.47
CA THR A 29 11.18 1.06 -2.21
C THR A 29 11.22 -0.14 -1.28
N PHE A 30 10.56 -1.23 -1.67
CA PHE A 30 10.68 -2.54 -1.05
C PHE A 30 11.83 -3.35 -1.68
N SER A 31 12.45 -4.23 -0.91
CA SER A 31 13.35 -5.26 -1.44
C SER A 31 12.57 -6.44 -2.03
N PRO A 32 13.14 -7.18 -3.00
CA PRO A 32 12.60 -8.48 -3.41
C PRO A 32 12.43 -9.41 -2.20
N LEU A 33 11.36 -10.20 -2.20
CA LEU A 33 10.98 -11.11 -1.10
C LEU A 33 10.70 -10.45 0.27
N GLN A 34 10.67 -9.11 0.35
CA GLN A 34 10.21 -8.41 1.56
C GLN A 34 8.71 -8.65 1.79
N ILE A 35 8.29 -8.73 3.05
CA ILE A 35 6.86 -8.74 3.41
C ILE A 35 6.29 -7.33 3.26
N VAL A 36 5.32 -7.20 2.37
CA VAL A 36 4.48 -6.02 2.16
C VAL A 36 3.23 -6.16 3.00
N ASN A 37 2.85 -5.11 3.72
CA ASN A 37 1.61 -5.04 4.48
C ASN A 37 0.67 -4.03 3.81
N ILE A 38 -0.61 -4.37 3.66
CA ILE A 38 -1.64 -3.48 3.13
C ILE A 38 -2.84 -3.42 4.07
N ILE A 39 -3.43 -2.23 4.20
CA ILE A 39 -4.70 -2.01 4.89
C ILE A 39 -5.81 -1.95 3.84
N CYS A 40 -6.87 -2.74 4.05
CA CYS A 40 -8.03 -2.76 3.16
C CYS A 40 -9.34 -2.50 3.94
N GLN A 41 -9.91 -1.31 3.78
CA GLN A 41 -11.13 -0.86 4.47
C GLN A 41 -12.42 -1.17 3.69
N SER A 42 -12.41 -2.23 2.86
CA SER A 42 -13.52 -2.62 2.00
C SER A 42 -13.60 -4.14 1.84
N THR A 43 -14.80 -4.64 1.52
CA THR A 43 -14.99 -6.05 1.13
C THR A 43 -14.78 -6.27 -0.36
N GLY A 44 -14.40 -7.48 -0.77
CA GLY A 44 -14.12 -7.84 -2.15
C GLY A 44 -12.94 -8.81 -2.24
N SER A 45 -12.12 -8.65 -3.27
CA SER A 45 -10.81 -9.32 -3.39
C SER A 45 -9.70 -8.32 -3.68
N VAL A 46 -8.48 -8.65 -3.26
CA VAL A 46 -7.26 -7.91 -3.57
C VAL A 46 -6.34 -8.78 -4.42
N SER A 47 -5.83 -8.22 -5.51
CA SER A 47 -4.87 -8.85 -6.42
C SER A 47 -3.63 -7.97 -6.59
N VAL A 48 -2.43 -8.55 -6.63
CA VAL A 48 -1.15 -7.83 -6.77
C VAL A 48 -0.40 -8.31 -8.01
N LYS A 49 0.05 -7.34 -8.82
CA LYS A 49 0.84 -7.56 -10.04
C LYS A 49 2.26 -7.03 -9.89
N ASP A 50 3.23 -7.74 -10.49
CA ASP A 50 4.64 -7.35 -10.53
C ASP A 50 4.92 -6.25 -11.57
N GLY A 51 6.18 -5.83 -11.69
CA GLY A 51 6.61 -4.83 -12.69
C GLY A 51 6.37 -5.24 -14.15
N ASN A 52 6.15 -6.54 -14.43
CA ASN A 52 5.78 -7.08 -15.74
C ASN A 52 4.25 -7.32 -15.88
N GLY A 53 3.44 -6.85 -14.94
CA GLY A 53 1.98 -6.98 -14.96
C GLY A 53 1.43 -8.39 -14.62
N ARG A 54 2.30 -9.32 -14.18
CA ARG A 54 1.94 -10.70 -13.82
C ARG A 54 1.35 -10.72 -12.42
N GLU A 55 0.17 -11.30 -12.26
CA GLU A 55 -0.46 -11.47 -10.94
C GLU A 55 0.27 -12.57 -10.17
N TYR A 56 0.77 -12.26 -8.97
CA TYR A 56 1.54 -13.19 -8.13
C TYR A 56 0.95 -13.37 -6.72
N PHE A 57 -0.01 -12.53 -6.33
CA PHE A 57 -0.77 -12.66 -5.09
C PHE A 57 -2.23 -12.29 -5.34
N SER A 58 -3.14 -13.05 -4.73
CA SER A 58 -4.59 -12.82 -4.82
C SER A 58 -5.25 -13.35 -3.54
N SER A 59 -6.11 -12.55 -2.89
CA SER A 59 -6.81 -12.94 -1.67
C SER A 59 -8.22 -12.33 -1.58
N PRO A 60 -9.11 -12.87 -0.74
CA PRO A 60 -10.23 -12.09 -0.20
C PRO A 60 -9.70 -10.83 0.50
N ALA A 61 -10.50 -9.76 0.49
CA ALA A 61 -10.16 -8.53 1.20
C ALA A 61 -10.36 -8.69 2.73
N SER A 62 -9.32 -8.40 3.51
CA SER A 62 -9.34 -8.36 4.98
C SER A 62 -8.70 -7.06 5.50
N PRO A 63 -9.02 -6.60 6.74
CA PRO A 63 -8.58 -5.29 7.25
C PRO A 63 -7.07 -5.05 7.17
N LEU A 64 -6.29 -6.11 7.41
CA LEU A 64 -4.86 -6.23 7.14
C LEU A 64 -4.66 -7.43 6.21
N ILE A 65 -3.76 -7.30 5.23
CA ILE A 65 -3.22 -8.41 4.43
C ILE A 65 -1.70 -8.27 4.39
N SER A 66 -0.98 -9.37 4.56
CA SER A 66 0.48 -9.45 4.46
C SER A 66 0.84 -10.41 3.32
N PHE A 67 1.74 -10.01 2.42
CA PHE A 67 2.21 -10.85 1.32
C PHE A 67 3.70 -10.61 1.01
N MET A 68 4.36 -11.57 0.39
CA MET A 68 5.76 -11.45 -0.03
C MET A 68 5.87 -10.75 -1.38
N ALA A 69 6.77 -9.77 -1.54
CA ALA A 69 7.07 -9.12 -2.81
C ALA A 69 7.74 -10.10 -3.79
N GLY A 70 6.96 -10.68 -4.70
CA GLY A 70 7.42 -11.62 -5.73
C GLY A 70 7.27 -11.08 -7.15
N GLY A 71 7.85 -11.79 -8.12
CA GLY A 71 7.85 -11.39 -9.53
C GLY A 71 9.05 -10.50 -9.90
N ALA A 72 8.92 -9.80 -11.03
CA ALA A 72 9.95 -8.88 -11.52
C ALA A 72 9.89 -7.50 -10.83
N THR A 73 11.07 -6.92 -10.60
CA THR A 73 11.27 -5.57 -10.03
C THR A 73 10.63 -4.47 -10.87
N GLY A 74 10.51 -3.28 -10.28
CA GLY A 74 9.86 -2.11 -10.87
C GLY A 74 8.60 -1.72 -10.11
N LYS A 75 7.55 -1.30 -10.82
CA LYS A 75 6.32 -0.77 -10.23
C LYS A 75 5.26 -1.86 -10.06
N HIS A 76 5.01 -2.25 -8.82
CA HIS A 76 4.00 -3.25 -8.45
C HIS A 76 2.64 -2.57 -8.24
N THR A 77 1.57 -3.27 -8.61
CA THR A 77 0.20 -2.73 -8.61
C THR A 77 -0.72 -3.58 -7.74
N VAL A 78 -1.19 -3.02 -6.62
CA VAL A 78 -2.22 -3.61 -5.75
C VAL A 78 -3.58 -3.11 -6.22
N THR A 79 -4.50 -4.02 -6.51
CA THR A 79 -5.86 -3.70 -6.98
C THR A 79 -6.91 -4.33 -6.08
N LEU A 80 -7.83 -3.50 -5.59
CA LEU A 80 -9.07 -3.92 -4.93
C LEU A 80 -10.20 -4.02 -5.95
N LYS A 81 -10.90 -5.16 -5.96
CA LYS A 81 -12.11 -5.41 -6.75
C LYS A 81 -13.31 -5.66 -5.84
N ASP A 82 -14.51 -5.30 -6.26
CA ASP A 82 -15.75 -5.58 -5.53
C ASP A 82 -16.17 -7.06 -5.66
N LYS A 83 -17.27 -7.44 -4.98
CA LYS A 83 -17.84 -8.81 -5.05
C LYS A 83 -18.41 -9.19 -6.43
N LYS A 84 -18.46 -8.28 -7.40
CA LYS A 84 -18.86 -8.50 -8.79
C LYS A 84 -17.65 -8.52 -9.75
N GLY A 85 -16.43 -8.28 -9.25
CA GLY A 85 -15.20 -8.19 -10.04
C GLY A 85 -14.87 -6.81 -10.58
N ASN A 86 -15.68 -5.77 -10.29
CA ASN A 86 -15.41 -4.40 -10.73
C ASN A 86 -14.19 -3.83 -9.99
N PHE A 87 -13.36 -3.04 -10.68
CA PHE A 87 -12.30 -2.27 -10.04
C PHE A 87 -12.87 -1.23 -9.07
N VAL A 88 -12.36 -1.18 -7.85
CA VAL A 88 -12.78 -0.22 -6.81
C VAL A 88 -11.67 0.78 -6.52
N GLU A 89 -10.44 0.31 -6.37
CA GLU A 89 -9.29 1.14 -6.02
C GLU A 89 -7.97 0.46 -6.42
N THR A 90 -6.94 1.27 -6.67
CA THR A 90 -5.60 0.81 -6.99
C THR A 90 -4.58 1.62 -6.19
N SER A 91 -3.59 0.93 -5.62
CA SER A 91 -2.41 1.53 -4.99
C SER A 91 -1.15 0.87 -5.54
N GLU A 92 -0.07 1.63 -5.63
CA GLU A 92 1.18 1.21 -6.27
C GLU A 92 2.34 1.30 -5.28
N PHE A 93 3.35 0.45 -5.47
CA PHE A 93 4.62 0.50 -4.72
C PHE A 93 5.76 0.02 -5.62
N PHE A 94 7.00 0.37 -5.28
CA PHE A 94 8.17 -0.03 -6.04
C PHE A 94 8.96 -1.14 -5.35
N VAL A 95 9.47 -2.09 -6.14
CA VAL A 95 10.38 -3.15 -5.68
C VAL A 95 11.71 -3.02 -6.41
N GLU A 96 12.81 -2.89 -5.68
CA GLU A 96 14.14 -2.64 -6.23
C GLU A 96 15.17 -3.62 -5.65
N ALA A 97 15.84 -4.37 -6.53
CA ALA A 97 16.89 -5.30 -6.15
C ALA A 97 18.22 -4.57 -5.92
N LYS A 98 18.46 -4.14 -4.68
CA LYS A 98 19.73 -3.53 -4.26
C LYS A 98 20.72 -4.60 -3.82
N THR A 99 21.66 -4.95 -4.69
CA THR A 99 22.82 -5.80 -4.38
C THR A 99 24.04 -4.95 -4.07
N ASN A 100 24.79 -5.31 -3.03
CA ASN A 100 26.17 -4.84 -2.82
C ASN A 100 27.10 -6.06 -2.83
N ILE A 101 28.27 -5.93 -3.45
CA ILE A 101 29.32 -6.96 -3.47
C ILE A 101 30.59 -6.27 -2.98
N ASP A 102 31.07 -6.72 -1.83
CA ASP A 102 32.36 -6.33 -1.27
C ASP A 102 33.27 -7.56 -1.34
N ASP A 103 34.17 -7.57 -2.33
CA ASP A 103 35.14 -8.66 -2.54
C ASP A 103 36.35 -8.57 -1.58
N GLY A 104 36.33 -7.68 -0.58
CA GLY A 104 37.32 -7.64 0.49
C GLY A 104 38.72 -7.24 0.03
N ALA A 105 38.80 -6.27 -0.89
CA ALA A 105 40.08 -5.72 -1.36
C ALA A 105 40.85 -5.08 -0.19
N LYS A 106 42.09 -5.55 0.01
CA LYS A 106 42.94 -5.31 1.19
C LYS A 106 43.37 -3.86 1.41
#